data_AF-A0A0Q6R7N3-F1
#
_entry.id   AF-A0A0Q6R7N3-F1
#
_cell.length_a   1.000
_cell.length_b   1.000
_cell.length_c   1.000
_cell.angle_alpha   90.00
_cell.angle_beta   90.00
_cell.angle_gamma   90.00
#
_symmetry.space_group_name_H-M   'P 1'
#
loop_
_entity.id
_entity.type
_entity.pdbx_description
1 polymer ?
#
loop_
_entity_poly.entity_id
_entity_poly.type
_entity_poly.pdbx_seq_one_letter_code
_entity_poly.pdbx_strand_id
1 'polypeptide(L)'
;MSADFLHRHRDFAALLRIVADQMKVQPVLVEKDYWIMHCLYGLQQLEMAFELKGGTSLSKGYRIINRFSEDIDIRIEPPKAMDVKTGPNHDKAAHRDSRKAFYDWLAETITIDGVQKIERDTEFDNESYRSGGIRLYYPETTGTKSDLKDGVLLEAGFDTVAPNINKDISSWAYDYAASRVELIDNRALAVPCYEPGYTLVEKLQTISTKYRKQHETGQFPANFLRHYYDVFCLLDQPQVQDFIGTEAYLAHKDRRFPKADNQNIGSNPAFSLSDPGTFGLYERAYERTSALYYHGRPSLKEILARITSHAERL
;
A
#
# COMPACT_ATOMS: atom_id res chain seq x y z
N MET A 1 35.45 -1.31 -10.67
CA MET A 1 34.27 -1.75 -11.43
C MET A 1 33.40 -0.52 -11.61
N SER A 2 32.78 -0.32 -12.77
CA SER A 2 31.76 0.72 -12.90
C SER A 2 30.64 0.46 -11.89
N ALA A 3 30.01 1.52 -11.38
CA ALA A 3 28.81 1.39 -10.57
C ALA A 3 27.76 0.52 -11.29
N ASP A 4 27.06 -0.33 -10.53
CA ASP A 4 25.97 -1.16 -11.03
C ASP A 4 24.83 -1.18 -10.01
N PHE A 5 23.68 -1.75 -10.37
CA PHE A 5 22.58 -1.94 -9.42
C PHE A 5 22.94 -2.94 -8.32
N LEU A 6 22.42 -2.69 -7.12
CA LEU A 6 22.72 -3.50 -5.94
C LEU A 6 22.37 -4.99 -6.12
N HIS A 7 21.29 -5.29 -6.85
CA HIS A 7 20.86 -6.66 -7.14
C HIS A 7 21.84 -7.45 -8.05
N ARG A 8 22.79 -6.79 -8.72
CA ARG A 8 23.85 -7.43 -9.52
C ARG A 8 25.15 -7.63 -8.74
N HIS A 9 25.23 -7.06 -7.53
CA HIS A 9 26.39 -7.24 -6.69
C HIS A 9 26.47 -8.71 -6.23
N ARG A 10 27.64 -9.35 -6.37
CA ARG A 10 27.85 -10.76 -6.00
C ARG A 10 27.46 -11.09 -4.55
N ASP A 11 27.56 -10.10 -3.66
CA ASP A 11 27.27 -10.22 -2.23
C ASP A 11 25.84 -9.79 -1.86
N PHE A 12 24.95 -9.57 -2.85
CA PHE A 12 23.58 -9.08 -2.61
C PHE A 12 22.81 -9.97 -1.62
N ALA A 13 22.84 -11.29 -1.80
CA ALA A 13 22.16 -12.22 -0.89
C ALA A 13 22.74 -12.20 0.54
N ALA A 14 24.04 -11.96 0.69
CA ALA A 14 24.67 -11.84 2.00
C ALA A 14 24.26 -10.51 2.68
N LEU A 15 24.24 -9.42 1.91
CA LEU A 15 23.76 -8.11 2.37
C LEU A 15 22.31 -8.18 2.87
N LEU A 16 21.41 -8.82 2.11
CA LEU A 16 20.01 -8.96 2.49
C LEU A 16 19.86 -9.63 3.87
N ARG A 17 20.66 -10.67 4.15
CA ARG A 17 20.68 -11.34 5.45
C ARG A 17 21.20 -10.42 6.57
N ILE A 18 22.26 -9.66 6.32
CA ILE A 18 22.81 -8.69 7.29
C ILE A 18 21.78 -7.63 7.67
N VAL A 19 21.14 -7.03 6.66
CA VAL A 19 20.12 -5.98 6.87
C VAL A 19 18.91 -6.55 7.61
N ALA A 20 18.47 -7.75 7.24
CA ALA A 20 17.35 -8.42 7.88
C ALA A 20 17.60 -8.70 9.36
N ASP A 21 18.82 -9.15 9.71
CA ASP A 21 19.22 -9.43 11.09
C ASP A 21 19.23 -8.14 11.93
N GLN A 22 19.75 -7.04 11.38
CA GLN A 22 19.71 -5.72 12.05
C GLN A 22 18.29 -5.21 12.27
N MET A 23 17.42 -5.41 11.29
CA MET A 23 16.02 -5.00 11.36
C MET A 23 15.13 -5.97 12.14
N LYS A 24 15.66 -7.15 12.50
CA LYS A 24 14.92 -8.26 13.11
C LYS A 24 13.70 -8.68 12.29
N VAL A 25 13.88 -8.78 10.98
CA VAL A 25 12.87 -9.24 10.01
C VAL A 25 13.39 -10.42 9.20
N GLN A 26 12.52 -11.07 8.44
CA GLN A 26 12.96 -12.14 7.53
C GLN A 26 13.71 -11.55 6.32
N PRO A 27 14.80 -12.18 5.83
CA PRO A 27 15.54 -11.72 4.65
C PRO A 27 14.69 -11.47 3.40
N VAL A 28 13.67 -12.30 3.20
CA VAL A 28 12.72 -12.15 2.07
C VAL A 28 11.97 -10.81 2.11
N LEU A 29 11.71 -10.23 3.29
CA LEU A 29 11.07 -8.91 3.41
C LEU A 29 12.01 -7.79 2.97
N VAL A 30 13.31 -7.91 3.27
CA VAL A 30 14.33 -6.94 2.80
C VAL A 30 14.51 -7.04 1.30
N GLU A 31 14.52 -8.26 0.76
CA GLU A 31 14.59 -8.52 -0.67
C GLU A 31 13.40 -7.90 -1.40
N LYS A 32 12.19 -8.20 -0.90
CA LYS A 32 10.96 -7.68 -1.50
C LYS A 32 10.86 -6.17 -1.36
N ASP A 33 11.24 -5.59 -0.22
CA ASP A 33 11.36 -4.13 -0.07
C ASP A 33 12.26 -3.53 -1.16
N TYR A 34 13.44 -4.11 -1.40
CA TYR A 34 14.33 -3.66 -2.48
C TYR A 34 13.64 -3.67 -3.85
N TRP A 35 12.99 -4.76 -4.22
CA TRP A 35 12.36 -4.89 -5.53
C TRP A 35 11.13 -3.99 -5.69
N ILE A 36 10.33 -3.79 -4.65
CA ILE A 36 9.21 -2.82 -4.66
C ILE A 36 9.75 -1.43 -5.00
N MET A 37 10.84 -1.00 -4.34
CA MET A 37 11.43 0.33 -4.58
C MET A 37 12.09 0.42 -5.96
N HIS A 38 12.75 -0.65 -6.40
CA HIS A 38 13.35 -0.71 -7.73
C HIS A 38 12.30 -0.64 -8.85
N CYS A 39 11.11 -1.22 -8.63
CA CYS A 39 10.00 -1.10 -9.56
C CYS A 39 9.55 0.37 -9.69
N LEU A 40 9.42 1.11 -8.58
CA LEU A 40 9.07 2.54 -8.63
C LEU A 40 10.11 3.37 -9.38
N TYR A 41 11.40 3.11 -9.14
CA TYR A 41 12.47 3.73 -9.90
C TYR A 41 12.36 3.40 -11.40
N GLY A 42 12.13 2.14 -11.75
CA GLY A 42 11.95 1.70 -13.13
C GLY A 42 10.79 2.39 -13.84
N LEU A 43 9.65 2.56 -13.17
CA LEU A 43 8.52 3.34 -13.70
C LEU A 43 8.92 4.79 -14.02
N GLN A 44 9.77 5.42 -13.21
CA GLN A 44 10.29 6.76 -13.50
C GLN A 44 11.24 6.77 -14.71
N GLN A 45 12.07 5.73 -14.87
CA GLN A 45 12.96 5.62 -16.04
C GLN A 45 12.20 5.42 -17.35
N LEU A 46 10.98 4.87 -17.27
CA LEU A 46 10.04 4.77 -18.39
C LEU A 46 9.20 6.04 -18.59
N GLU A 47 9.51 7.12 -17.86
CA GLU A 47 8.78 8.40 -17.89
C GLU A 47 7.27 8.26 -17.61
N MET A 48 6.87 7.21 -16.87
CA MET A 48 5.48 7.03 -16.50
C MET A 48 5.09 8.05 -15.42
N ALA A 49 4.01 8.80 -15.66
CA ALA A 49 3.44 9.69 -14.65
C ALA A 49 2.58 8.86 -13.68
N PHE A 50 2.99 8.79 -12.41
CA PHE A 50 2.28 8.02 -11.41
C PHE A 50 2.26 8.68 -10.02
N GLU A 51 1.29 8.24 -9.21
CA GLU A 51 1.05 8.69 -7.85
C GLU A 51 0.85 7.48 -6.94
N LEU A 52 1.42 7.51 -5.74
CA LEU A 52 1.33 6.41 -4.77
C LEU A 52 0.31 6.69 -3.68
N LYS A 53 -0.40 5.63 -3.28
CA LYS A 53 -1.29 5.65 -2.11
C LYS A 53 -1.09 4.41 -1.25
N GLY A 54 -1.97 4.23 -0.28
CA GLY A 54 -2.04 2.99 0.50
C GLY A 54 -0.82 2.74 1.39
N GLY A 55 -0.57 1.47 1.68
CA GLY A 55 0.43 1.07 2.68
C GLY A 55 1.85 1.49 2.33
N THR A 56 2.22 1.35 1.05
CA THR A 56 3.58 1.64 0.56
C THR A 56 3.90 3.14 0.64
N SER A 57 2.94 4.02 0.34
CA SER A 57 3.12 5.46 0.54
C SER A 57 3.36 5.81 2.02
N LEU A 58 2.60 5.20 2.94
CA LEU A 58 2.72 5.43 4.37
C LEU A 58 4.03 4.89 4.95
N SER A 59 4.47 3.71 4.53
CA SER A 59 5.69 3.06 5.07
C SER A 59 6.97 3.63 4.46
N LYS A 60 6.98 3.90 3.15
CA LYS A 60 8.20 4.29 2.43
C LYS A 60 8.31 5.79 2.18
N GLY A 61 7.21 6.43 1.77
CA GLY A 61 7.17 7.87 1.53
C GLY A 61 7.14 8.69 2.82
N TYR A 62 6.27 8.32 3.75
CA TYR A 62 6.10 9.06 5.01
C TYR A 62 6.75 8.44 6.24
N ARG A 63 7.09 7.14 6.20
CA ARG A 63 7.64 6.38 7.34
C ARG A 63 6.75 6.45 8.60
N ILE A 64 5.43 6.48 8.39
CA ILE A 64 4.41 6.58 9.45
C ILE A 64 4.06 5.20 10.03
N ILE A 65 4.07 4.16 9.20
CA ILE A 65 3.70 2.80 9.60
C ILE A 65 4.90 1.86 9.60
N ASN A 66 4.96 0.96 10.58
CA ASN A 66 6.02 -0.05 10.71
C ASN A 66 5.48 -1.46 10.45
N ARG A 67 4.78 -1.62 9.32
CA ARG A 67 4.37 -2.92 8.82
C ARG A 67 4.70 -3.04 7.35
N PHE A 68 4.94 -4.26 6.90
CA PHE A 68 5.25 -4.51 5.51
C PHE A 68 3.99 -4.30 4.65
N SER A 69 4.17 -3.62 3.53
CA SER A 69 3.15 -3.46 2.50
C SER A 69 3.69 -4.14 1.26
N GLU A 70 3.08 -5.27 0.94
CA GLU A 70 3.56 -6.15 -0.12
C GLU A 70 3.21 -5.65 -1.52
N ASP A 71 2.03 -5.05 -1.63
CA ASP A 71 1.46 -4.54 -2.89
C ASP A 71 1.77 -3.03 -3.03
N ILE A 72 1.85 -2.54 -4.27
CA ILE A 72 1.97 -1.12 -4.59
C ILE A 72 0.62 -0.61 -5.08
N ASP A 73 -0.13 0.07 -4.21
CA ASP A 73 -1.33 0.81 -4.57
C ASP A 73 -0.92 2.08 -5.35
N ILE A 74 -1.19 2.11 -6.66
CA ILE A 74 -0.67 3.15 -7.56
C ILE A 74 -1.73 3.66 -8.53
N ARG A 75 -1.71 4.95 -8.83
CA ARG A 75 -2.41 5.54 -9.98
C ARG A 75 -1.37 5.86 -11.04
N ILE A 76 -1.51 5.26 -12.22
CA ILE A 76 -0.67 5.56 -13.38
C ILE A 76 -1.54 6.30 -14.40
N GLU A 77 -1.07 7.45 -14.89
CA GLU A 77 -1.79 8.22 -15.90
C GLU A 77 -1.79 7.46 -17.23
N PRO A 78 -2.97 7.14 -17.79
CA PRO A 78 -3.03 6.45 -19.07
C PRO A 78 -2.49 7.33 -20.22
N PRO A 79 -1.81 6.74 -21.23
CA PRO A 79 -1.48 7.48 -22.44
C PRO A 79 -2.73 8.09 -23.07
N LYS A 80 -2.68 9.39 -23.41
CA LYS A 80 -3.82 10.11 -23.99
C LYS A 80 -4.41 9.42 -25.22
N ALA A 81 -3.57 8.79 -26.03
CA ALA A 81 -3.96 8.08 -27.25
C ALA A 81 -4.86 6.85 -26.99
N MET A 82 -4.85 6.29 -25.78
CA MET A 82 -5.68 5.12 -25.43
C MET A 82 -7.12 5.50 -25.04
N ASP A 83 -7.41 6.78 -24.81
CA ASP A 83 -8.74 7.30 -24.42
C ASP A 83 -9.43 6.49 -23.30
N VAL A 84 -8.65 6.14 -22.27
CA VAL A 84 -9.10 5.27 -21.18
C VAL A 84 -10.17 5.97 -20.34
N LYS A 85 -11.33 5.31 -20.18
CA LYS A 85 -12.49 5.90 -19.51
C LYS A 85 -12.47 5.62 -18.01
N THR A 86 -12.05 6.62 -17.24
CA THR A 86 -11.79 6.49 -15.79
C THR A 86 -12.82 7.15 -14.88
N GLY A 87 -13.62 8.10 -15.39
CA GLY A 87 -14.63 8.83 -14.63
C GLY A 87 -15.69 7.96 -13.93
N PRO A 88 -16.32 8.46 -12.84
CA PRO A 88 -17.20 7.67 -11.98
C PRO A 88 -18.45 7.12 -12.69
N ASN A 89 -18.97 7.84 -13.70
CA ASN A 89 -20.15 7.42 -14.48
C ASN A 89 -19.78 6.58 -15.72
N HIS A 90 -18.51 6.20 -15.87
CA HIS A 90 -18.04 5.44 -17.02
C HIS A 90 -18.26 3.93 -16.86
N ASP A 91 -19.50 3.46 -16.97
CA ASP A 91 -19.86 2.07 -16.64
C ASP A 91 -20.28 1.18 -17.83
N LYS A 92 -20.30 1.74 -19.05
CA LYS A 92 -20.58 1.00 -20.30
C LYS A 92 -19.50 -0.06 -20.58
N ALA A 93 -19.84 -1.10 -21.35
CA ALA A 93 -18.91 -2.16 -21.76
C ALA A 93 -17.61 -1.60 -22.36
N ALA A 94 -17.70 -0.72 -23.36
CA ALA A 94 -16.53 -0.09 -23.97
C ALA A 94 -15.63 0.68 -22.98
N HIS A 95 -16.19 1.22 -21.89
CA HIS A 95 -15.39 1.88 -20.86
C HIS A 95 -14.61 0.87 -20.02
N ARG A 96 -15.21 -0.28 -19.71
CA ARG A 96 -14.56 -1.40 -19.01
C ARG A 96 -13.45 -1.98 -19.90
N ASP A 97 -13.74 -2.18 -21.18
CA ASP A 97 -12.77 -2.68 -22.16
C ASP A 97 -11.57 -1.75 -22.31
N SER A 98 -11.79 -0.42 -22.34
CA SER A 98 -10.70 0.56 -22.39
C SER A 98 -9.76 0.48 -21.18
N ARG A 99 -10.29 0.15 -20.00
CA ARG A 99 -9.49 0.01 -18.77
C ARG A 99 -8.75 -1.31 -18.74
N LYS A 100 -9.40 -2.40 -19.17
CA LYS A 100 -8.72 -3.69 -19.34
C LYS A 100 -7.55 -3.56 -20.32
N ALA A 101 -7.77 -2.95 -21.48
CA ALA A 101 -6.75 -2.72 -22.49
C ALA A 101 -5.58 -1.86 -21.95
N PHE A 102 -5.86 -0.89 -21.07
CA PHE A 102 -4.82 -0.12 -20.38
C PHE A 102 -3.95 -0.99 -19.47
N TYR A 103 -4.54 -1.86 -18.66
CA TYR A 103 -3.76 -2.76 -17.82
C TYR A 103 -2.94 -3.73 -18.66
N ASP A 104 -3.54 -4.31 -19.71
CA ASP A 104 -2.82 -5.20 -20.63
C ASP A 104 -1.62 -4.48 -21.27
N TRP A 105 -1.81 -3.23 -21.71
CA TRP A 105 -0.74 -2.37 -22.21
C TRP A 105 0.36 -2.09 -21.16
N LEU A 106 0.01 -1.87 -19.89
CA LEU A 106 1.00 -1.71 -18.82
C LEU A 106 1.87 -2.97 -18.69
N ALA A 107 1.27 -4.16 -18.70
CA ALA A 107 2.03 -5.40 -18.59
C ALA A 107 2.95 -5.67 -19.79
N GLU A 108 2.56 -5.21 -20.99
CA GLU A 108 3.39 -5.31 -22.21
C GLU A 108 4.48 -4.24 -22.29
N THR A 109 4.23 -3.05 -21.72
CA THR A 109 5.11 -1.88 -21.88
C THR A 109 6.13 -1.76 -20.77
N ILE A 110 5.76 -2.11 -19.53
CA ILE A 110 6.69 -2.00 -18.40
C ILE A 110 7.87 -2.93 -18.66
N THR A 111 9.07 -2.37 -18.59
CA THR A 111 10.33 -3.09 -18.63
C THR A 111 11.27 -2.47 -17.60
N ILE A 112 11.80 -3.30 -16.69
CA ILE A 112 12.61 -2.82 -15.56
C ILE A 112 13.82 -3.74 -15.44
N ASP A 113 14.99 -3.14 -15.22
CA ASP A 113 16.24 -3.89 -15.08
C ASP A 113 16.15 -4.95 -13.98
N GLY A 114 16.64 -6.16 -14.24
CA GLY A 114 16.62 -7.28 -13.30
C GLY A 114 15.26 -7.95 -13.11
N VAL A 115 14.14 -7.36 -13.56
CA VAL A 115 12.83 -8.02 -13.59
C VAL A 115 12.80 -9.03 -14.75
N GLN A 116 12.46 -10.28 -14.46
CA GLN A 116 12.55 -11.41 -15.39
C GLN A 116 11.29 -11.63 -16.21
N LYS A 117 10.13 -11.38 -15.59
CA LYS A 117 8.83 -11.61 -16.20
C LYS A 117 7.85 -10.59 -15.67
N ILE A 118 7.03 -10.07 -16.57
CA ILE A 118 5.94 -9.15 -16.25
C ILE A 118 4.68 -9.74 -16.87
N GLU A 119 3.59 -9.79 -16.12
CA GLU A 119 2.32 -10.29 -16.63
C GLU A 119 1.12 -9.58 -16.02
N ARG A 120 -0.01 -9.71 -16.71
CA ARG A 120 -1.30 -9.32 -16.15
C ARG A 120 -1.70 -10.25 -15.03
N ASP A 121 -1.97 -9.66 -13.87
CA ASP A 121 -2.56 -10.33 -12.74
C ASP A 121 -4.05 -10.01 -12.68
N THR A 122 -4.87 -11.00 -13.01
CA THR A 122 -6.33 -10.86 -13.08
C THR A 122 -7.02 -11.26 -11.78
N GLU A 123 -6.29 -11.57 -10.70
CA GLU A 123 -6.88 -11.99 -9.41
C GLU A 123 -7.83 -10.92 -8.84
N PHE A 124 -7.51 -9.64 -9.07
CA PHE A 124 -8.28 -8.49 -8.58
C PHE A 124 -9.26 -7.90 -9.60
N ASP A 125 -9.29 -8.46 -10.80
CA ASP A 125 -10.20 -7.97 -11.84
C ASP A 125 -11.65 -8.24 -11.41
N ASN A 126 -12.47 -7.20 -11.54
CA ASN A 126 -13.91 -7.31 -11.40
C ASN A 126 -14.59 -6.79 -12.66
N GLU A 127 -15.90 -6.98 -12.78
CA GLU A 127 -16.66 -6.56 -13.96
C GLU A 127 -16.46 -5.09 -14.36
N SER A 128 -16.08 -4.23 -13.42
CA SER A 128 -15.86 -2.81 -13.65
C SER A 128 -14.43 -2.46 -14.07
N TYR A 129 -13.42 -3.30 -13.83
CA TYR A 129 -12.00 -3.01 -14.10
C TYR A 129 -11.54 -1.63 -13.57
N ARG A 130 -12.07 -1.20 -12.41
CA ARG A 130 -11.67 0.07 -11.74
C ARG A 130 -10.30 0.00 -11.06
N SER A 131 -9.81 -1.22 -10.84
CA SER A 131 -8.45 -1.57 -10.42
C SER A 131 -8.00 -2.77 -11.27
N GLY A 132 -6.70 -2.93 -11.47
CA GLY A 132 -6.10 -4.03 -12.22
C GLY A 132 -4.67 -4.32 -11.76
N GLY A 133 -4.29 -5.60 -11.75
CA GLY A 133 -2.98 -6.05 -11.30
C GLY A 133 -1.98 -6.23 -12.43
N ILE A 134 -0.74 -5.79 -12.19
CA ILE A 134 0.45 -6.13 -12.99
C ILE A 134 1.49 -6.73 -12.06
N ARG A 135 1.92 -7.96 -12.36
CA ARG A 135 2.87 -8.71 -11.54
C ARG A 135 4.26 -8.67 -12.16
N LEU A 136 5.26 -8.26 -11.39
CA LEU A 136 6.66 -8.18 -11.79
C LEU A 136 7.48 -9.20 -11.00
N TYR A 137 7.96 -10.22 -11.68
CA TYR A 137 8.78 -11.28 -11.09
C TYR A 137 10.26 -10.95 -11.20
N TYR A 138 10.96 -11.11 -10.09
CA TYR A 138 12.39 -10.88 -9.97
C TYR A 138 13.09 -12.17 -9.51
N PRO A 139 14.41 -12.32 -9.73
CA PRO A 139 15.15 -13.47 -9.22
C PRO A 139 15.19 -13.43 -7.69
N GLU A 140 14.59 -14.41 -7.04
CA GLU A 140 14.74 -14.59 -5.60
C GLU A 140 16.14 -15.13 -5.27
N THR A 141 16.79 -14.51 -4.30
CA THR A 141 18.19 -14.81 -3.92
C THR A 141 18.30 -15.31 -2.49
N THR A 142 17.31 -15.04 -1.64
CA THR A 142 17.32 -15.52 -0.25
C THR A 142 16.92 -16.99 -0.13
N GLY A 143 16.18 -17.54 -1.11
CA GLY A 143 15.83 -18.97 -1.21
C GLY A 143 14.94 -19.50 -0.08
N THR A 144 14.31 -18.60 0.67
CA THR A 144 13.47 -18.95 1.82
C THR A 144 12.03 -19.09 1.34
N LYS A 145 11.42 -20.27 1.51
CA LYS A 145 9.96 -20.38 1.33
C LYS A 145 9.29 -19.39 2.29
N SER A 146 8.51 -18.47 1.75
CA SER A 146 7.78 -17.47 2.51
C SER A 146 6.29 -17.55 2.19
N ASP A 147 5.46 -17.07 3.11
CA ASP A 147 4.02 -16.91 2.88
C ASP A 147 3.70 -15.63 2.07
N LEU A 148 4.72 -14.89 1.62
CA LEU A 148 4.53 -13.74 0.74
C LEU A 148 4.20 -14.23 -0.67
N LYS A 149 3.42 -13.44 -1.40
CA LYS A 149 3.16 -13.72 -2.81
C LYS A 149 4.45 -13.55 -3.60
N ASP A 150 4.54 -14.29 -4.70
CA ASP A 150 5.65 -14.14 -5.62
C ASP A 150 5.61 -12.76 -6.32
N GLY A 151 6.78 -12.20 -6.61
CA GLY A 151 6.94 -10.93 -7.32
C GLY A 151 6.35 -9.68 -6.61
N VAL A 152 6.48 -8.54 -7.28
CA VAL A 152 5.86 -7.26 -6.89
C VAL A 152 4.53 -7.11 -7.62
N LEU A 153 3.45 -6.83 -6.88
CA LEU A 153 2.16 -6.50 -7.47
C LEU A 153 1.99 -4.98 -7.55
N LEU A 154 1.87 -4.45 -8.77
CA LEU A 154 1.32 -3.12 -8.99
C LEU A 154 -0.20 -3.24 -9.06
N GLU A 155 -0.90 -2.70 -8.06
CA GLU A 155 -2.35 -2.54 -8.09
C GLU A 155 -2.67 -1.16 -8.67
N ALA A 156 -2.86 -1.12 -9.99
CA ALA A 156 -3.13 0.11 -10.73
C ALA A 156 -4.62 0.44 -10.68
N GLY A 157 -4.95 1.63 -10.15
CA GLY A 157 -6.32 2.12 -10.05
C GLY A 157 -6.50 3.55 -10.58
N PHE A 158 -7.75 4.01 -10.59
CA PHE A 158 -8.12 5.34 -11.09
C PHE A 158 -8.63 6.30 -10.00
N ASP A 159 -8.55 5.88 -8.75
CA ASP A 159 -8.95 6.68 -7.60
C ASP A 159 -8.12 7.98 -7.53
N THR A 160 -8.74 9.09 -7.10
CA THR A 160 -8.03 10.36 -6.95
C THR A 160 -6.95 10.26 -5.87
N VAL A 161 -5.70 10.58 -6.25
CA VAL A 161 -4.53 10.59 -5.36
C VAL A 161 -4.05 12.02 -5.10
N ALA A 162 -4.97 12.98 -5.13
CA ALA A 162 -4.72 14.38 -4.80
C ALA A 162 -5.58 14.83 -3.59
N PRO A 163 -5.04 15.66 -2.67
CA PRO A 163 -3.69 16.23 -2.70
C PRO A 163 -2.60 15.18 -2.40
N ASN A 164 -1.39 15.45 -2.89
CA ASN A 164 -0.21 14.63 -2.68
C ASN A 164 1.00 15.48 -2.33
N ILE A 165 2.01 14.83 -1.77
CA ILE A 165 3.29 15.43 -1.40
C ILE A 165 4.39 14.58 -2.01
N ASN A 166 5.33 15.22 -2.71
CA ASN A 166 6.48 14.52 -3.30
C ASN A 166 7.39 13.98 -2.20
N LYS A 167 7.74 12.71 -2.29
CA LYS A 167 8.62 12.00 -1.36
C LYS A 167 9.71 11.24 -2.10
N ASP A 168 10.91 11.26 -1.54
CA ASP A 168 11.98 10.38 -1.95
C ASP A 168 11.81 9.04 -1.25
N ILE A 169 11.90 7.97 -2.03
CA ILE A 169 11.57 6.62 -1.61
C ILE A 169 12.78 5.72 -1.88
N SER A 170 13.24 5.04 -0.82
CA SER A 170 14.43 4.18 -0.82
C SER A 170 14.12 2.79 -0.26
N SER A 171 15.00 1.82 -0.51
CA SER A 171 14.92 0.49 0.13
C SER A 171 15.89 0.35 1.28
N TRP A 172 15.58 -0.56 2.22
CA TRP A 172 16.45 -0.85 3.35
C TRP A 172 17.83 -1.35 2.91
N ALA A 173 17.87 -2.21 1.88
CA ALA A 173 19.12 -2.70 1.33
C ALA A 173 19.95 -1.59 0.67
N TYR A 174 19.29 -0.70 -0.09
CA TYR A 174 19.96 0.46 -0.68
C TYR A 174 20.49 1.41 0.39
N ASP A 175 19.67 1.80 1.37
CA ASP A 175 20.06 2.73 2.44
C ASP A 175 21.25 2.20 3.25
N TYR A 176 21.29 0.88 3.47
CA TYR A 176 22.44 0.25 4.09
C TYR A 176 23.70 0.30 3.19
N ALA A 177 23.57 0.04 1.89
CA ALA A 177 24.72 -0.12 1.01
C ALA A 177 25.30 1.19 0.47
N ALA A 178 24.47 2.23 0.28
CA ALA A 178 24.83 3.46 -0.44
C ALA A 178 26.01 4.24 0.16
N SER A 179 26.26 4.10 1.47
CA SER A 179 27.40 4.73 2.15
C SER A 179 28.68 3.87 2.16
N ARG A 180 28.62 2.63 1.64
CA ARG A 180 29.66 1.61 1.79
C ARG A 180 30.24 1.14 0.46
N VAL A 181 29.46 1.22 -0.61
CA VAL A 181 29.84 0.78 -1.95
C VAL A 181 29.31 1.77 -2.99
N GLU A 182 30.05 1.92 -4.08
CA GLU A 182 29.62 2.71 -5.24
C GLU A 182 28.55 1.94 -6.02
N LEU A 183 27.36 2.52 -6.17
CA LEU A 183 26.18 1.88 -6.75
C LEU A 183 25.44 2.86 -7.65
N ILE A 184 24.68 2.35 -8.61
CA ILE A 184 23.67 3.16 -9.30
C ILE A 184 22.59 3.53 -8.28
N ASP A 185 22.28 4.82 -8.17
CA ASP A 185 21.17 5.31 -7.37
C ASP A 185 19.84 4.88 -8.00
N ASN A 186 19.17 3.91 -7.36
CA ASN A 186 17.88 3.40 -7.78
C ASN A 186 16.76 3.78 -6.79
N ARG A 187 16.93 4.88 -6.06
CA ARG A 187 15.84 5.48 -5.29
C ARG A 187 14.81 6.08 -6.24
N ALA A 188 13.54 6.00 -5.89
CA ALA A 188 12.48 6.71 -6.60
C ALA A 188 12.34 8.11 -5.99
N LEU A 189 12.65 9.15 -6.76
CA LEU A 189 12.76 10.52 -6.25
C LEU A 189 11.51 11.33 -6.53
N ALA A 190 11.14 12.22 -5.61
CA ALA A 190 9.99 13.11 -5.75
C ALA A 190 8.67 12.41 -6.17
N VAL A 191 8.43 11.20 -5.69
CA VAL A 191 7.22 10.43 -5.99
C VAL A 191 6.01 11.09 -5.31
N PRO A 192 4.95 11.49 -6.03
CA PRO A 192 3.76 12.06 -5.44
C PRO A 192 3.04 11.01 -4.57
N CYS A 193 3.07 11.21 -3.25
CA CYS A 193 2.43 10.31 -2.29
C CYS A 193 1.18 10.95 -1.70
N TYR A 194 0.07 10.20 -1.66
CA TYR A 194 -1.19 10.69 -1.16
C TYR A 194 -1.07 11.25 0.26
N GLU A 195 -1.76 12.37 0.52
CA GLU A 195 -1.63 13.06 1.80
C GLU A 195 -2.14 12.16 2.97
N PRO A 196 -1.41 12.05 4.11
CA PRO A 196 -1.76 11.16 5.21
C PRO A 196 -3.12 11.42 5.87
N GLY A 197 -3.55 12.67 6.01
CA GLY A 197 -4.88 13.05 6.51
C GLY A 197 -6.02 12.59 5.60
N TYR A 198 -5.85 12.68 4.29
CA TYR A 198 -6.81 12.08 3.34
C TYR A 198 -6.79 10.55 3.41
N THR A 199 -5.61 9.96 3.56
CA THR A 199 -5.45 8.51 3.74
C THR A 199 -6.15 8.03 5.02
N LEU A 200 -6.13 8.80 6.12
CA LEU A 200 -6.86 8.48 7.35
C LEU A 200 -8.36 8.26 7.07
N VAL A 201 -8.99 9.15 6.31
CA VAL A 201 -10.41 9.04 5.96
C VAL A 201 -10.69 7.77 5.15
N GLU A 202 -9.85 7.45 4.16
CA GLU A 202 -9.99 6.20 3.40
C GLU A 202 -9.86 4.96 4.27
N LYS A 203 -8.98 4.98 5.28
CA LYS A 203 -8.80 3.86 6.21
C LYS A 203 -9.99 3.69 7.14
N LEU A 204 -10.50 4.78 7.71
CA LEU A 204 -11.72 4.74 8.54
C LEU A 204 -12.91 4.22 7.71
N GLN A 205 -13.09 4.72 6.49
CA GLN A 205 -14.14 4.22 5.59
C GLN A 205 -13.96 2.73 5.29
N THR A 206 -12.74 2.31 4.96
CA THR A 206 -12.44 0.89 4.67
C THR A 206 -12.74 0.00 5.88
N ILE A 207 -12.42 0.44 7.10
CA ILE A 207 -12.72 -0.30 8.33
C ILE A 207 -14.23 -0.48 8.47
N SER A 208 -14.99 0.60 8.36
CA SER A 208 -16.44 0.58 8.47
C SER A 208 -17.09 -0.32 7.41
N THR A 209 -16.69 -0.18 6.15
CA THR A 209 -17.24 -0.99 5.05
C THR A 209 -16.92 -2.47 5.21
N LYS A 210 -15.67 -2.81 5.57
CA LYS A 210 -15.27 -4.21 5.77
C LYS A 210 -15.96 -4.84 6.97
N TYR A 211 -16.13 -4.08 8.06
CA TYR A 211 -16.89 -4.53 9.23
C TYR A 211 -18.32 -4.88 8.86
N ARG A 212 -19.04 -3.97 8.19
CA ARG A 212 -20.43 -4.19 7.75
C ARG A 212 -20.53 -5.41 6.83
N LYS A 213 -19.69 -5.49 5.78
CA LYS A 213 -19.70 -6.61 4.85
C LYS A 213 -19.40 -7.96 5.51
N GLN A 214 -18.49 -7.99 6.48
CA GLN A 214 -18.22 -9.21 7.24
C GLN A 214 -19.46 -9.66 8.02
N HIS A 215 -20.19 -8.74 8.65
CA HIS A 215 -21.40 -9.08 9.40
C HIS A 215 -22.56 -9.48 8.48
N GLU A 216 -22.65 -8.91 7.28
CA GLU A 216 -23.64 -9.29 6.27
C GLU A 216 -23.37 -10.68 5.66
N THR A 217 -22.10 -11.04 5.46
CA THR A 217 -21.71 -12.25 4.69
C THR A 217 -21.15 -13.39 5.53
N GLY A 218 -20.75 -13.12 6.78
CA GLY A 218 -20.00 -14.04 7.63
C GLY A 218 -18.54 -14.25 7.22
N GLN A 219 -18.11 -13.73 6.06
CA GLN A 219 -16.76 -13.92 5.53
C GLN A 219 -15.80 -12.87 6.09
N PHE A 220 -14.64 -13.30 6.58
CA PHE A 220 -13.61 -12.41 7.10
C PHE A 220 -12.80 -11.79 5.95
N PRO A 221 -12.84 -10.46 5.74
CA PRO A 221 -12.14 -9.85 4.61
C PRO A 221 -10.61 -9.97 4.75
N ALA A 222 -9.94 -10.29 3.64
CA ALA A 222 -8.48 -10.27 3.59
C ALA A 222 -7.93 -8.88 3.92
N ASN A 223 -6.74 -8.81 4.52
CA ASN A 223 -6.04 -7.55 4.82
C ASN A 223 -6.91 -6.53 5.57
N PHE A 224 -7.81 -6.99 6.44
CA PHE A 224 -8.75 -6.11 7.12
C PHE A 224 -8.10 -5.38 8.29
N LEU A 225 -7.53 -6.12 9.25
CA LEU A 225 -7.13 -5.52 10.53
C LEU A 225 -5.91 -4.62 10.46
N ARG A 226 -5.11 -4.73 9.38
CA ARG A 226 -4.00 -3.81 9.11
C ARG A 226 -4.44 -2.34 9.01
N HIS A 227 -5.69 -2.09 8.62
CA HIS A 227 -6.23 -0.74 8.52
C HIS A 227 -6.42 -0.08 9.90
N TYR A 228 -6.75 -0.86 10.94
CA TYR A 228 -6.83 -0.32 12.31
C TYR A 228 -5.46 0.15 12.80
N TYR A 229 -4.42 -0.63 12.51
CA TYR A 229 -3.03 -0.24 12.80
C TYR A 229 -2.62 1.01 12.02
N ASP A 230 -2.95 1.10 10.73
CA ASP A 230 -2.66 2.30 9.93
C ASP A 230 -3.32 3.54 10.54
N VAL A 231 -4.59 3.45 10.95
CA VAL A 231 -5.30 4.55 11.65
C VAL A 231 -4.60 4.90 12.96
N PHE A 232 -4.21 3.92 13.77
CA PHE A 232 -3.47 4.16 15.02
C PHE A 232 -2.19 4.97 14.81
N CYS A 233 -1.40 4.63 13.79
CA CYS A 233 -0.17 5.33 13.45
C CYS A 233 -0.43 6.72 12.85
N LEU A 234 -1.45 6.84 12.00
CA LEU A 234 -1.85 8.13 11.40
C LEU A 234 -2.33 9.11 12.47
N LEU A 235 -3.09 8.65 13.47
CA LEU A 235 -3.53 9.48 14.59
C LEU A 235 -2.37 9.95 15.49
N ASP A 236 -1.19 9.34 15.40
CA ASP A 236 0.00 9.81 16.12
C ASP A 236 0.66 11.03 15.46
N GLN A 237 0.28 11.34 14.20
CA GLN A 237 0.96 12.37 13.41
C GLN A 237 0.32 13.76 13.64
N PRO A 238 1.10 14.78 14.04
CA PRO A 238 0.58 16.13 14.26
C PRO A 238 -0.16 16.70 13.05
N GLN A 239 0.41 16.58 11.84
CA GLN A 239 -0.22 17.06 10.61
C GLN A 239 -1.58 16.40 10.31
N VAL A 240 -1.76 15.14 10.70
CA VAL A 240 -3.04 14.44 10.57
C VAL A 240 -4.01 14.95 11.63
N GLN A 241 -3.54 15.16 12.86
CA GLN A 241 -4.35 15.73 13.94
C GLN A 241 -4.85 17.15 13.61
N ASP A 242 -4.02 17.96 12.97
CA ASP A 242 -4.37 19.32 12.54
C ASP A 242 -5.37 19.32 11.38
N PHE A 243 -5.34 18.29 10.52
CA PHE A 243 -6.29 18.14 9.41
C PHE A 243 -7.70 17.75 9.87
N ILE A 244 -7.83 16.95 10.94
CA ILE A 244 -9.11 16.48 11.46
C ILE A 244 -10.00 17.67 11.88
N GLY A 245 -11.21 17.72 11.33
CA GLY A 245 -12.19 18.77 11.60
C GLY A 245 -12.12 19.99 10.69
N THR A 246 -11.12 20.09 9.81
CA THR A 246 -11.08 21.12 8.77
C THR A 246 -12.21 20.95 7.74
N GLU A 247 -12.54 22.00 6.99
CA GLU A 247 -13.54 21.92 5.90
C GLU A 247 -13.15 20.87 4.86
N ALA A 248 -11.87 20.80 4.50
CA ALA A 248 -11.34 19.81 3.56
C ALA A 248 -11.50 18.37 4.09
N TYR A 249 -11.26 18.15 5.39
CA TYR A 249 -11.51 16.86 6.04
C TYR A 249 -12.99 16.47 5.96
N LEU A 250 -13.89 17.37 6.36
CA LEU A 250 -15.33 17.12 6.37
C LEU A 250 -15.86 16.82 4.95
N ALA A 251 -15.47 17.62 3.97
CA ALA A 251 -15.84 17.42 2.57
C ALA A 251 -15.30 16.09 2.00
N HIS A 252 -14.06 15.73 2.36
CA HIS A 252 -13.48 14.47 1.91
C HIS A 252 -14.18 13.27 2.56
N LYS A 253 -14.49 13.35 3.87
CA LYS A 253 -15.22 12.33 4.61
C LYS A 253 -16.62 12.10 4.02
N ASP A 254 -17.38 13.15 3.78
CA ASP A 254 -18.72 13.06 3.16
C ASP A 254 -18.68 12.39 1.78
N ARG A 255 -17.68 12.74 0.96
CA ARG A 255 -17.50 12.15 -0.37
C ARG A 255 -17.10 10.67 -0.32
N ARG A 256 -16.25 10.27 0.62
CA ARG A 256 -15.65 8.92 0.67
C ARG A 256 -16.52 7.91 1.41
N PHE A 257 -17.15 8.30 2.51
CA PHE A 257 -17.94 7.39 3.32
C PHE A 257 -19.29 7.08 2.66
N PRO A 258 -19.57 5.82 2.31
CA PRO A 258 -20.87 5.47 1.72
C PRO A 258 -21.99 5.66 2.75
N LYS A 259 -23.18 6.07 2.29
CA LYS A 259 -24.37 6.24 3.15
C LYS A 259 -24.83 4.97 3.86
N ALA A 260 -24.42 3.80 3.34
CA ALA A 260 -24.71 2.50 3.95
C ALA A 260 -23.89 2.24 5.22
N ASP A 261 -22.83 3.00 5.45
CA ASP A 261 -21.94 2.86 6.59
C ASP A 261 -22.26 3.93 7.66
N ASN A 262 -22.09 3.60 8.94
CA ASN A 262 -22.20 4.61 9.99
C ASN A 262 -20.98 5.56 9.93
N GLN A 263 -21.21 6.79 9.49
CA GLN A 263 -20.16 7.79 9.32
C GLN A 263 -19.67 8.40 10.63
N ASN A 264 -20.44 8.28 11.73
CA ASN A 264 -20.03 8.75 13.04
C ASN A 264 -19.16 7.68 13.71
N ILE A 265 -17.87 7.97 13.86
CA ILE A 265 -16.89 7.01 14.38
C ILE A 265 -17.19 6.65 15.85
N GLY A 266 -17.65 7.61 16.65
CA GLY A 266 -18.01 7.39 18.06
C GLY A 266 -19.19 6.44 18.27
N SER A 267 -20.10 6.32 17.30
CA SER A 267 -21.23 5.38 17.37
C SER A 267 -21.12 4.21 16.40
N ASN A 268 -20.03 4.12 15.63
CA ASN A 268 -19.83 3.03 14.68
C ASN A 268 -19.21 1.81 15.39
N PRO A 269 -19.92 0.66 15.43
CA PRO A 269 -19.47 -0.52 16.17
C PRO A 269 -18.15 -1.11 15.66
N ALA A 270 -17.74 -0.77 14.43
CA ALA A 270 -16.44 -1.16 13.90
C ALA A 270 -15.27 -0.63 14.74
N PHE A 271 -15.44 0.50 15.43
CA PHE A 271 -14.35 1.14 16.18
C PHE A 271 -14.42 0.94 17.69
N SER A 272 -15.58 0.51 18.22
CA SER A 272 -15.70 0.13 19.62
C SER A 272 -15.47 -1.37 19.84
N LEU A 273 -15.83 -2.21 18.86
CA LEU A 273 -15.84 -3.68 18.94
C LEU A 273 -16.37 -4.18 20.29
N SER A 274 -17.50 -3.62 20.73
CA SER A 274 -18.05 -3.86 22.07
C SER A 274 -18.55 -5.28 22.30
N ASP A 275 -18.84 -6.04 21.23
CA ASP A 275 -19.19 -7.46 21.34
C ASP A 275 -17.94 -8.31 21.63
N PRO A 276 -17.89 -9.06 22.76
CA PRO A 276 -16.70 -9.84 23.13
C PRO A 276 -16.34 -10.94 22.13
N GLY A 277 -17.33 -11.52 21.44
CA GLY A 277 -17.11 -12.55 20.43
C GLY A 277 -16.40 -12.00 19.20
N THR A 278 -16.88 -10.87 18.69
CA THR A 278 -16.28 -10.12 17.59
C THR A 278 -14.88 -9.62 17.95
N PHE A 279 -14.70 -9.02 19.13
CA PHE A 279 -13.39 -8.58 19.59
C PHE A 279 -12.40 -9.76 19.62
N GLY A 280 -12.77 -10.89 20.24
CA GLY A 280 -11.90 -12.05 20.32
C GLY A 280 -11.57 -12.66 18.94
N LEU A 281 -12.50 -12.65 17.99
CA LEU A 281 -12.25 -13.05 16.61
C LEU A 281 -11.21 -12.14 15.95
N TYR A 282 -11.36 -10.83 16.10
CA TYR A 282 -10.49 -9.84 15.49
C TYR A 282 -9.10 -9.88 16.12
N GLU A 283 -9.01 -9.99 17.44
CA GLU A 283 -7.74 -10.11 18.14
C GLU A 283 -6.93 -11.30 17.63
N ARG A 284 -7.54 -12.50 17.57
CA ARG A 284 -6.88 -13.68 16.99
C ARG A 284 -6.48 -13.50 15.54
N ALA A 285 -7.32 -12.85 14.73
CA ALA A 285 -7.00 -12.57 13.34
C ALA A 285 -5.84 -11.58 13.20
N TYR A 286 -5.73 -10.61 14.10
CA TYR A 286 -4.66 -9.62 14.12
C TYR A 286 -3.32 -10.27 14.49
N GLU A 287 -3.33 -11.12 15.52
CA GLU A 287 -2.17 -11.90 15.98
C GLU A 287 -1.55 -12.77 14.88
N ARG A 288 -2.38 -13.39 14.02
CA ARG A 288 -1.90 -14.21 12.89
C ARG A 288 -1.06 -13.43 11.87
N THR A 289 -1.20 -12.10 11.82
CA THR A 289 -0.44 -11.24 10.89
C THR A 289 0.78 -10.57 11.54
N SER A 290 1.10 -10.92 12.78
CA SER A 290 2.15 -10.27 13.60
C SER A 290 3.53 -10.24 12.93
N ALA A 291 3.89 -11.26 12.15
CA ALA A 291 5.17 -11.34 11.44
C ALA A 291 5.38 -10.23 10.39
N LEU A 292 4.31 -9.57 9.95
CA LEU A 292 4.38 -8.45 9.00
C LEU A 292 4.70 -7.11 9.67
N TYR A 293 4.72 -7.04 11.01
CA TYR A 293 4.96 -5.81 11.75
C TYR A 293 6.38 -5.83 12.32
N TYR A 294 7.07 -4.70 12.20
CA TYR A 294 8.43 -4.51 12.70
C TYR A 294 8.47 -3.30 13.64
N HIS A 295 9.49 -3.20 14.48
CA HIS A 295 9.63 -2.12 15.48
C HIS A 295 8.48 -1.99 16.50
N GLY A 296 7.90 -3.12 16.92
CA GLY A 296 6.85 -3.15 17.95
C GLY A 296 5.45 -3.01 17.37
N ARG A 297 4.55 -3.92 17.78
CA ARG A 297 3.16 -3.95 17.36
C ARG A 297 2.26 -3.74 18.58
N PRO A 298 1.45 -2.67 18.64
CA PRO A 298 0.47 -2.48 19.71
C PRO A 298 -0.59 -3.58 19.62
N SER A 299 -1.14 -3.98 20.76
CA SER A 299 -2.30 -4.87 20.82
C SER A 299 -3.52 -4.24 20.16
N LEU A 300 -4.48 -5.06 19.72
CA LEU A 300 -5.74 -4.55 19.17
C LEU A 300 -6.46 -3.64 20.18
N LYS A 301 -6.37 -3.96 21.47
CA LYS A 301 -6.94 -3.13 22.55
C LYS A 301 -6.32 -1.74 22.61
N GLU A 302 -5.00 -1.62 22.53
CA GLU A 302 -4.30 -0.32 22.51
C GLU A 302 -4.65 0.48 21.25
N ILE A 303 -4.76 -0.20 20.11
CA ILE A 303 -5.19 0.41 18.85
C ILE A 303 -6.58 1.02 19.00
N LEU A 304 -7.55 0.25 19.46
CA LEU A 304 -8.93 0.73 19.64
C LEU A 304 -8.99 1.86 20.68
N ALA A 305 -8.25 1.74 21.79
CA ALA A 305 -8.23 2.78 22.82
C ALA A 305 -7.82 4.15 22.26
N ARG A 306 -6.80 4.21 21.39
CA ARG A 306 -6.41 5.45 20.71
C ARG A 306 -7.47 5.92 19.73
N ILE A 307 -8.04 5.03 18.93
CA ILE A 307 -9.10 5.43 17.97
C ILE A 307 -10.29 6.02 18.73
N THR A 308 -10.73 5.36 19.80
CA THR A 308 -11.84 5.81 20.66
C THR A 308 -11.53 7.15 21.33
N SER A 309 -10.29 7.40 21.78
CA SER A 309 -9.94 8.69 22.39
C SER A 309 -10.03 9.88 21.41
N HIS A 310 -10.05 9.62 20.10
CA HIS A 310 -10.24 10.63 19.07
C HIS A 310 -11.63 10.60 18.41
N ALA A 311 -12.50 9.65 18.78
CA ALA A 311 -13.71 9.33 18.01
C ALA A 311 -14.73 10.47 17.90
N GLU A 312 -14.79 11.39 18.87
CA GLU A 312 -15.68 12.57 18.79
C GLU A 312 -15.25 13.57 17.71
N ARG A 313 -13.94 13.62 17.41
CA ARG A 313 -13.36 14.51 16.39
C ARG A 313 -13.36 13.88 14.99
N LEU A 314 -13.43 12.56 14.92
CA LEU A 314 -13.38 11.78 13.68
C LEU A 314 -14.76 11.71 13.02
#